data_AF-A0A8I1GD25-F1
#
_entry.id   AF-A0A8I1GD25-F1
#
_cell.length_a   1.000
_cell.length_b   1.000
_cell.length_c   1.000
_cell.angle_alpha   90.00
_cell.angle_beta   90.00
_cell.angle_gamma   90.00
#
_symmetry.space_group_name_H-M   'P 1'
#
loop_
_entity.id
_entity.type
_entity.pdbx_description
1 polymer ?
#
loop_
_entity_poly.entity_id
_entity_poly.type
_entity_poly.pdbx_seq_one_letter_code
_entity_poly.pdbx_strand_id
1 'polypeptide(L)'
;MSMELPFTKTLVKSLAERLHAKYFSEEYDDRFDSVLEAKERRRGINPMSQEYIDKMDSKRLQLGVAKLGPGGKPQDNKSKELAEQWAVDLVAAHESALSRDLSLALFNEDPAGTMCKENDCDDEYDYIAASIIADPLRSGSFKASLKAALEHSFGEDMFVDPRIHDESIDIGERKRIANFDQASELADKLINRVVTHYTELFEKESERVGITK
;
A
#
# COMPACT_ATOMS: atom_id res chain seq x y z
N MET A 1 -12.35 -2.73 -17.98
CA MET A 1 -11.67 -1.44 -18.27
C MET A 1 -10.87 -1.07 -17.02
N SER A 2 -9.82 -0.24 -17.14
CA SER A 2 -9.29 0.59 -16.04
C SER A 2 -8.24 0.11 -15.01
N MET A 3 -7.53 -1.02 -15.17
CA MET A 3 -6.43 -1.37 -14.24
C MET A 3 -5.12 -0.56 -14.45
N GLU A 4 -5.08 0.34 -15.44
CA GLU A 4 -3.92 1.19 -15.70
C GLU A 4 -4.00 2.58 -15.06
N LEU A 5 -5.09 2.92 -14.36
CA LEU A 5 -5.21 4.23 -13.74
C LEU A 5 -4.22 4.38 -12.57
N PRO A 6 -3.64 5.57 -12.35
CA PRO A 6 -2.49 5.69 -11.45
C PRO A 6 -2.79 5.29 -10.01
N PHE A 7 -3.97 5.67 -9.48
CA PHE A 7 -4.39 5.25 -8.14
C PHE A 7 -4.52 3.73 -8.03
N THR A 8 -5.32 3.11 -8.90
CA THR A 8 -5.56 1.66 -8.91
C THR A 8 -4.26 0.88 -9.06
N LYS A 9 -3.36 1.33 -9.95
CA LYS A 9 -2.05 0.72 -10.13
C LYS A 9 -1.18 0.81 -8.87
N THR A 10 -1.14 1.97 -8.21
CA THR A 10 -0.39 2.15 -6.96
C THR A 10 -0.99 1.33 -5.82
N LEU A 11 -2.32 1.27 -5.74
CA LEU A 11 -3.06 0.48 -4.75
C LEU A 11 -2.79 -1.01 -4.91
N VAL A 12 -2.98 -1.57 -6.11
CA VAL A 12 -2.73 -3.00 -6.41
C VAL A 12 -1.30 -3.38 -6.06
N LYS A 13 -0.32 -2.57 -6.49
CA LYS A 13 1.09 -2.84 -6.16
C LYS A 13 1.32 -2.90 -4.64
N SER A 14 0.85 -1.90 -3.92
CA SER A 14 1.08 -1.79 -2.47
C SER A 14 0.35 -2.88 -1.69
N LEU A 15 -0.85 -3.25 -2.14
CA LEU A 15 -1.64 -4.34 -1.58
C LEU A 15 -0.98 -5.70 -1.86
N ALA A 16 -0.50 -5.94 -3.08
CA ALA A 16 0.21 -7.17 -3.44
C ALA A 16 1.48 -7.37 -2.59
N GLU A 17 2.26 -6.31 -2.38
CA GLU A 17 3.43 -6.35 -1.49
C GLU A 17 3.03 -6.67 -0.04
N ARG A 18 1.93 -6.09 0.46
CA ARG A 18 1.41 -6.35 1.81
C ARG A 18 0.92 -7.79 1.97
N LEU A 19 0.14 -8.29 1.01
CA LEU A 19 -0.36 -9.66 0.99
C LEU A 19 0.79 -10.67 0.86
N HIS A 20 1.76 -10.39 -0.01
CA HIS A 20 2.94 -11.25 -0.16
C HIS A 20 3.74 -11.33 1.14
N ALA A 21 4.04 -10.19 1.76
CA ALA A 21 4.75 -10.16 3.04
C ALA A 21 4.02 -10.91 4.16
N LYS A 22 2.67 -10.90 4.17
CA LYS A 22 1.86 -11.58 5.18
C LYS A 22 1.72 -13.08 4.92
N TYR A 23 1.40 -13.46 3.69
CA TYR A 23 1.09 -14.86 3.32
C TYR A 23 2.28 -15.65 2.81
N PHE A 24 3.42 -15.02 2.55
CA PHE A 24 4.68 -15.67 2.18
C PHE A 24 5.85 -15.12 3.02
N SER A 25 5.58 -14.82 4.30
CA SER A 25 6.56 -14.26 5.24
C SER A 25 7.85 -15.09 5.31
N GLU A 26 7.74 -16.41 5.13
CA GLU A 26 8.87 -17.33 5.16
C GLU A 26 9.95 -17.05 4.11
N GLU A 27 9.63 -16.32 3.03
CA GLU A 27 10.61 -15.91 2.01
C GLU A 27 11.56 -14.80 2.49
N TYR A 28 11.28 -14.22 3.66
CA TYR A 28 12.01 -13.11 4.26
C TYR A 28 12.70 -13.49 5.58
N ASP A 29 12.63 -14.75 6.00
CA ASP A 29 13.21 -15.22 7.26
C ASP A 29 14.73 -15.01 7.33
N ASP A 30 15.41 -14.91 6.19
CA ASP A 30 16.86 -14.67 6.13
C ASP A 30 17.27 -13.21 6.36
N ARG A 31 16.33 -12.26 6.39
CA ARG A 31 16.65 -10.82 6.48
C ARG A 31 17.32 -10.42 7.80
N PHE A 32 17.33 -11.30 8.78
CA PHE A 32 17.96 -11.11 10.08
C PHE A 32 18.84 -12.29 10.48
N ASP A 33 19.30 -13.08 9.50
CA ASP A 33 20.25 -14.16 9.75
C ASP A 33 21.53 -13.60 10.40
N SER A 34 22.00 -14.33 11.40
CA SER A 34 23.37 -14.20 11.88
C SER A 34 24.38 -14.61 10.80
N VAL A 35 25.65 -14.24 10.99
CA VAL A 35 26.75 -14.64 10.09
C VAL A 35 26.86 -16.18 9.96
N LEU A 36 26.45 -16.93 10.99
CA LEU A 36 26.45 -18.39 10.97
C LEU A 36 25.33 -18.94 10.09
N GLU A 37 24.09 -18.50 10.32
CA GLU A 37 22.91 -18.90 9.54
C GLU A 37 23.08 -18.58 8.05
N ALA A 38 23.61 -17.38 7.74
CA ALA A 38 23.91 -17.00 6.36
C ALA A 38 24.94 -17.94 5.69
N LYS A 39 25.92 -18.46 6.45
CA LYS A 39 26.89 -19.44 5.94
C LYS A 39 26.26 -20.82 5.76
N GLU A 40 25.33 -21.20 6.62
CA GLU A 40 24.57 -22.45 6.50
C GLU A 40 23.68 -22.44 5.26
N ARG A 41 22.92 -21.36 5.02
CA ARG A 41 22.11 -21.20 3.81
C ARG A 41 22.95 -21.26 2.53
N ARG A 42 24.16 -20.69 2.52
CA ARG A 42 25.11 -20.80 1.39
C ARG A 42 25.55 -22.25 1.11
N ARG A 43 25.46 -23.13 2.11
CA ARG A 43 25.70 -24.58 1.96
C ARG A 43 24.41 -25.35 1.63
N GLY A 44 23.30 -24.65 1.41
CA GLY A 44 21.99 -25.26 1.17
C GLY A 44 21.33 -25.83 2.43
N ILE A 45 21.72 -25.34 3.61
CA ILE A 45 21.13 -25.76 4.90
C ILE A 45 20.22 -24.63 5.38
N ASN A 46 18.93 -24.92 5.54
CA ASN A 46 17.99 -24.00 6.17
C ASN A 46 18.12 -24.13 7.70
N PRO A 47 18.50 -23.06 8.43
CA PRO A 47 18.65 -23.10 9.89
C PRO A 47 17.31 -23.23 10.64
N MET A 48 16.19 -23.07 9.94
CA MET A 48 14.85 -23.20 10.52
C MET A 48 14.54 -24.65 10.94
N SER A 49 13.66 -24.81 11.94
CA SER A 49 13.25 -26.14 12.37
C SER A 49 12.51 -26.90 11.27
N GLN A 50 12.68 -28.24 11.24
CA GLN A 50 12.00 -29.07 10.24
C GLN A 50 10.47 -28.95 10.35
N GLU A 51 9.93 -28.86 11.57
CA GLU A 51 8.50 -28.66 11.80
C GLU A 51 7.99 -27.37 11.13
N TYR A 52 8.73 -26.27 11.27
CA TYR A 52 8.37 -25.00 10.62
C TYR A 52 8.44 -25.10 9.09
N ILE A 53 9.50 -25.74 8.57
CA ILE A 53 9.67 -25.97 7.13
C ILE A 53 8.50 -26.80 6.58
N ASP A 54 8.14 -27.91 7.23
CA ASP A 54 7.05 -28.79 6.80
C ASP A 54 5.70 -28.06 6.83
N LYS A 55 5.47 -27.22 7.85
CA LYS A 55 4.27 -26.38 7.95
C LYS A 55 4.17 -25.39 6.79
N MET A 56 5.25 -24.67 6.50
CA MET A 56 5.26 -23.68 5.40
C MET A 56 5.19 -24.36 4.03
N ASP A 57 5.86 -25.48 3.84
CA ASP A 57 5.76 -26.28 2.61
C ASP A 57 4.34 -26.74 2.35
N SER A 58 3.64 -27.23 3.39
CA SER A 58 2.25 -27.66 3.29
C SER A 58 1.34 -26.50 2.89
N LYS A 59 1.50 -25.34 3.53
CA LYS A 59 0.79 -24.09 3.19
C LYS A 59 1.06 -23.67 1.74
N ARG A 60 2.32 -23.66 1.28
CA ARG A 60 2.68 -23.29 -0.10
C ARG A 60 2.03 -24.21 -1.11
N LEU A 61 2.07 -25.53 -0.87
CA LEU A 61 1.44 -26.52 -1.74
C LEU A 61 -0.09 -26.37 -1.80
N GLN A 62 -0.75 -26.07 -0.68
CA GLN A 62 -2.19 -25.79 -0.65
C GLN A 62 -2.55 -24.55 -1.50
N LEU A 63 -1.67 -23.56 -1.53
CA LEU A 63 -1.81 -22.35 -2.34
C LEU A 63 -1.34 -22.53 -3.80
N GLY A 64 -0.92 -23.74 -4.19
CA GLY A 64 -0.42 -24.01 -5.54
C GLY A 64 0.97 -23.42 -5.84
N VAL A 65 1.74 -23.09 -4.81
CA VAL A 65 3.09 -22.52 -4.91
C VAL A 65 4.14 -23.59 -4.56
N ALA A 66 5.25 -23.60 -5.30
CA ALA A 66 6.34 -24.53 -5.05
C ALA A 66 6.99 -24.30 -3.67
N LYS A 67 7.46 -25.39 -3.05
CA LYS A 67 8.26 -25.37 -1.82
C LYS A 67 9.50 -24.49 -1.96
N LEU A 68 10.00 -23.98 -0.84
CA LEU A 68 11.27 -23.26 -0.84
C LEU A 68 12.42 -24.21 -1.20
N GLY A 69 13.47 -23.67 -1.82
CA GLY A 69 14.71 -24.40 -2.05
C GLY A 69 15.45 -24.69 -0.73
N PRO A 70 16.52 -25.50 -0.77
CA PRO A 70 17.26 -25.92 0.43
C PRO A 70 17.79 -24.78 1.31
N GLY A 71 18.09 -23.62 0.72
CA GLY A 71 18.51 -22.42 1.45
C GLY A 71 17.36 -21.58 2.04
N GLY A 72 16.11 -22.02 1.93
CA GLY A 72 14.93 -21.23 2.35
C GLY A 72 14.61 -20.08 1.40
N LYS A 73 14.81 -20.27 0.09
CA LYS A 73 14.54 -19.24 -0.94
C LYS A 73 13.50 -19.70 -1.95
N PRO A 74 12.66 -18.78 -2.47
CA PRO A 74 11.72 -19.11 -3.54
C PRO A 74 12.48 -19.56 -4.79
N GLN A 75 11.92 -20.54 -5.50
CA GLN A 75 12.51 -21.11 -6.70
C GLN A 75 12.02 -20.43 -7.99
N ASP A 76 10.92 -19.69 -7.89
CA ASP A 76 10.26 -18.95 -8.95
C ASP A 76 9.56 -17.70 -8.38
N ASN A 77 8.78 -17.01 -9.21
CA ASN A 77 7.99 -15.83 -8.81
C ASN A 77 6.52 -16.16 -8.48
N LYS A 78 6.14 -17.44 -8.36
CA LYS A 78 4.72 -17.83 -8.27
C LYS A 78 4.02 -17.26 -7.03
N SER A 79 4.71 -17.16 -5.90
CA SER A 79 4.16 -16.54 -4.69
C SER A 79 3.82 -15.05 -4.91
N LYS A 80 4.69 -14.32 -5.62
CA LYS A 80 4.48 -12.91 -5.96
C LYS A 80 3.35 -12.74 -6.97
N GLU A 81 3.34 -13.54 -8.03
CA GLU A 81 2.27 -13.55 -9.04
C GLU A 81 0.91 -13.82 -8.39
N LEU A 82 0.86 -14.76 -7.44
CA LEU A 82 -0.37 -15.09 -6.72
C LEU A 82 -0.84 -13.93 -5.82
N ALA A 83 0.06 -13.28 -5.09
CA ALA A 83 -0.27 -12.13 -4.27
C ALA A 83 -0.74 -10.92 -5.12
N GLU A 84 -0.13 -10.71 -6.29
CA GLU A 84 -0.56 -9.71 -7.27
C GLU A 84 -1.96 -10.03 -7.80
N GLN A 85 -2.22 -11.29 -8.14
CA GLN A 85 -3.55 -11.72 -8.60
C GLN A 85 -4.60 -11.51 -7.51
N TRP A 86 -4.33 -11.85 -6.25
CA TRP A 86 -5.25 -11.57 -5.15
C TRP A 86 -5.54 -10.07 -4.99
N ALA A 87 -4.52 -9.22 -5.09
CA ALA A 87 -4.70 -7.77 -5.01
C ALA A 87 -5.56 -7.25 -6.16
N VAL A 88 -5.31 -7.73 -7.39
CA VAL A 88 -6.11 -7.40 -8.58
C VAL A 88 -7.56 -7.83 -8.41
N ASP A 89 -7.81 -9.08 -8.02
CA ASP A 89 -9.14 -9.64 -7.89
C ASP A 89 -9.94 -8.91 -6.80
N LEU A 90 -9.31 -8.61 -5.67
CA LEU A 90 -9.96 -7.90 -4.57
C LEU A 90 -10.31 -6.46 -4.95
N VAL A 91 -9.38 -5.75 -5.60
CA VAL A 91 -9.62 -4.38 -6.08
C VAL A 91 -10.71 -4.36 -7.15
N ALA A 92 -10.71 -5.33 -8.07
CA ALA A 92 -11.77 -5.46 -9.08
C ALA A 92 -13.14 -5.78 -8.46
N ALA A 93 -13.20 -6.66 -7.46
CA ALA A 93 -14.42 -6.98 -6.74
C ALA A 93 -15.02 -5.77 -6.00
N HIS A 94 -14.17 -4.80 -5.63
CA HIS A 94 -14.56 -3.60 -4.89
C HIS A 94 -14.39 -2.32 -5.74
N GLU A 95 -14.36 -2.42 -7.07
CA GLU A 95 -14.09 -1.28 -7.97
C GLU A 95 -15.08 -0.13 -7.74
N SER A 96 -16.35 -0.47 -7.54
CA SER A 96 -17.43 0.51 -7.28
C SER A 96 -17.30 1.23 -5.93
N ALA A 97 -16.55 0.69 -4.98
CA ALA A 97 -16.33 1.27 -3.66
C ALA A 97 -15.07 2.13 -3.58
N LEU A 98 -14.13 2.00 -4.54
CA LEU A 98 -12.83 2.67 -4.50
C LEU A 98 -12.91 4.18 -4.26
N SER A 99 -13.88 4.86 -4.89
CA SER A 99 -14.06 6.31 -4.71
C SER A 99 -14.47 6.66 -3.29
N ARG A 100 -15.37 5.86 -2.72
CA ARG A 100 -15.80 6.02 -1.33
C ARG A 100 -14.64 5.74 -0.37
N ASP A 101 -13.86 4.69 -0.63
CA ASP A 101 -12.75 4.30 0.26
C ASP A 101 -11.62 5.34 0.24
N LEU A 102 -11.32 5.92 -0.93
CA LEU A 102 -10.38 7.03 -1.06
C LEU A 102 -10.93 8.32 -0.42
N SER A 103 -12.22 8.62 -0.60
CA SER A 103 -12.88 9.77 0.04
C SER A 103 -12.82 9.65 1.56
N LEU A 104 -13.13 8.48 2.12
CA LEU A 104 -13.03 8.22 3.55
C LEU A 104 -11.58 8.33 4.05
N ALA A 105 -10.59 7.90 3.26
CA ALA A 105 -9.19 8.10 3.61
C ALA A 105 -8.82 9.59 3.65
N LEU A 106 -9.31 10.39 2.70
CA LEU A 106 -9.13 11.84 2.67
C LEU A 106 -9.81 12.53 3.85
N PHE A 107 -11.07 12.18 4.16
CA PHE A 107 -11.80 12.66 5.33
C PHE A 107 -11.04 12.39 6.64
N ASN A 108 -10.42 11.21 6.75
CA ASN A 108 -9.63 10.87 7.94
C ASN A 108 -8.34 11.69 8.07
N GLU A 109 -7.68 11.99 6.95
CA GLU A 109 -6.47 12.83 6.93
C GLU A 109 -6.79 14.33 7.02
N ASP A 110 -7.97 14.74 6.57
CA ASP A 110 -8.45 16.13 6.52
C ASP A 110 -7.38 17.13 6.04
N PRO A 111 -6.84 16.95 4.81
CA PRO A 111 -5.69 17.72 4.35
C PRO A 111 -5.98 19.22 4.19
N ALA A 112 -7.25 19.62 4.09
CA ALA A 112 -7.66 21.01 3.96
C ALA A 112 -8.20 21.62 5.29
N GLY A 113 -8.25 20.83 6.37
CA GLY A 113 -8.74 21.29 7.67
C GLY A 113 -10.19 21.76 7.61
N THR A 114 -11.04 21.05 6.87
CA THR A 114 -12.42 21.47 6.57
C THR A 114 -13.36 21.39 7.77
N MET A 115 -12.88 20.89 8.92
CA MET A 115 -13.69 20.58 10.10
C MET A 115 -14.80 19.54 9.79
N CYS A 116 -14.64 18.75 8.73
CA CYS A 116 -15.59 17.72 8.28
C CYS A 116 -16.03 16.76 9.40
N LYS A 117 -15.10 16.40 10.28
CA LYS A 117 -15.33 15.48 11.41
C LYS A 117 -16.31 16.03 12.44
N GLU A 118 -16.44 17.34 12.56
CA GLU A 118 -17.33 17.99 13.53
C GLU A 118 -18.79 18.00 13.05
N ASN A 119 -18.99 17.94 11.72
CA ASN A 119 -20.31 18.01 11.09
C ASN A 119 -20.81 16.64 10.58
N ASP A 120 -20.03 15.57 10.79
CA ASP A 120 -20.32 14.19 10.34
C ASP A 120 -20.64 14.11 8.83
N CYS A 121 -19.94 14.94 8.04
CA CYS A 121 -20.09 15.05 6.59
C CYS A 121 -18.97 14.25 5.91
N ASP A 122 -19.18 12.95 5.69
CA ASP A 122 -18.18 12.04 5.13
C ASP A 122 -18.04 12.12 3.60
N ASP A 123 -18.88 12.94 2.94
CA ASP A 123 -18.93 13.10 1.48
C ASP A 123 -18.14 14.32 0.95
N GLU A 124 -17.52 15.11 1.83
CA GLU A 124 -16.84 16.37 1.44
C GLU A 124 -15.70 16.13 0.42
N TYR A 125 -15.09 14.95 0.46
CA TYR A 125 -14.01 14.56 -0.44
C TYR A 125 -14.45 13.68 -1.62
N ASP A 126 -15.75 13.40 -1.78
CA ASP A 126 -16.25 12.45 -2.80
C ASP A 126 -15.91 12.91 -4.21
N TYR A 127 -16.11 14.20 -4.50
CA TYR A 127 -15.78 14.76 -5.81
C TYR A 127 -14.27 14.67 -6.11
N ILE A 128 -13.43 14.92 -5.11
CA ILE A 128 -11.98 14.87 -5.23
C ILE A 128 -11.53 13.43 -5.46
N ALA A 129 -12.03 12.48 -4.67
CA ALA A 129 -11.74 11.06 -4.83
C ALA A 129 -12.17 10.54 -6.21
N ALA A 130 -13.38 10.89 -6.65
CA ALA A 130 -13.88 10.50 -7.97
C ALA A 130 -13.01 11.07 -9.10
N SER A 131 -12.56 12.32 -8.97
CA SER A 131 -11.67 12.96 -9.94
C SER A 131 -10.30 12.28 -10.01
N ILE A 132 -9.72 11.93 -8.85
CA ILE A 132 -8.44 11.21 -8.78
C ILE A 132 -8.55 9.82 -9.40
N ILE A 133 -9.64 9.11 -9.13
CA ILE A 133 -9.86 7.77 -9.69
C ILE A 133 -10.07 7.85 -11.18
N ALA A 134 -10.84 8.82 -11.68
CA ALA A 134 -11.05 9.00 -13.11
C ALA A 134 -9.77 9.47 -13.84
N ASP A 135 -8.87 10.17 -13.13
CA ASP A 135 -7.64 10.79 -13.61
C ASP A 135 -7.76 11.32 -15.06
N PRO A 136 -8.65 12.30 -15.32
CA PRO A 136 -8.91 12.78 -16.68
C PRO A 136 -7.67 13.41 -17.33
N LEU A 137 -6.72 13.88 -16.51
CA LEU A 137 -5.49 14.52 -16.96
C LEU A 137 -4.38 13.54 -17.28
N ARG A 138 -4.54 12.24 -16.96
CA ARG A 138 -3.48 11.23 -17.04
C ARG A 138 -2.19 11.75 -16.41
N SER A 139 -2.27 12.25 -15.18
CA SER A 139 -1.16 12.93 -14.51
C SER A 139 0.06 12.02 -14.26
N GLY A 140 -0.01 10.75 -14.68
CA GLY A 140 1.11 9.81 -14.79
C GLY A 140 1.42 9.06 -13.50
N SER A 141 1.08 9.64 -12.35
CA SER A 141 1.21 9.02 -11.03
C SER A 141 0.05 9.42 -10.13
N PHE A 142 -0.30 8.56 -9.16
CA PHE A 142 -1.32 8.86 -8.15
C PHE A 142 -1.00 10.15 -7.40
N LYS A 143 0.28 10.39 -7.07
CA LYS A 143 0.75 11.61 -6.38
C LYS A 143 0.41 12.87 -7.19
N ALA A 144 0.66 12.83 -8.49
CA ALA A 144 0.35 13.95 -9.38
C ALA A 144 -1.16 14.16 -9.56
N SER A 145 -1.95 13.09 -9.67
CA SER A 145 -3.42 13.18 -9.74
C SER A 145 -4.01 13.73 -8.45
N LEU A 146 -3.54 13.27 -7.29
CA LEU A 146 -3.93 13.78 -5.97
C LEU A 146 -3.62 15.26 -5.83
N LYS A 147 -2.38 15.66 -6.13
CA LYS A 147 -1.94 17.06 -6.07
C LYS A 147 -2.82 17.94 -6.95
N ALA A 148 -3.01 17.56 -8.22
CA ALA A 148 -3.81 18.33 -9.16
C ALA A 148 -5.28 18.46 -8.72
N ALA A 149 -5.89 17.38 -8.21
CA ALA A 149 -7.29 17.40 -7.77
C ALA A 149 -7.50 18.29 -6.53
N LEU A 150 -6.53 18.26 -5.61
CA LEU A 150 -6.55 19.07 -4.39
C LEU A 150 -6.27 20.55 -4.70
N GLU A 151 -5.28 20.86 -5.53
CA GLU A 151 -4.99 22.23 -5.97
C GLU A 151 -6.16 22.85 -6.75
N HIS A 152 -6.83 22.06 -7.59
CA HIS A 152 -8.03 22.50 -8.29
C HIS A 152 -9.18 22.85 -7.33
N SER A 153 -9.27 22.17 -6.17
CA SER A 153 -10.38 22.33 -5.24
C SER A 153 -10.13 23.40 -4.17
N PHE A 154 -8.88 23.51 -3.69
CA PHE A 154 -8.51 24.36 -2.56
C PHE A 154 -7.52 25.47 -2.88
N GLY A 155 -6.94 25.50 -4.09
CA GLY A 155 -5.95 26.48 -4.53
C GLY A 155 -4.53 25.92 -4.68
N GLU A 156 -3.72 26.56 -5.51
CA GLU A 156 -2.33 26.15 -5.81
C GLU A 156 -1.38 26.24 -4.59
N ASP A 157 -1.77 27.00 -3.57
CA ASP A 157 -1.02 27.20 -2.33
C ASP A 157 -1.36 26.18 -1.24
N MET A 158 -2.27 25.23 -1.50
CA MET A 158 -2.71 24.24 -0.50
C MET A 158 -1.56 23.48 0.19
N PHE A 159 -0.50 23.16 -0.55
CA PHE A 159 0.67 22.45 -0.03
C PHE A 159 1.85 23.37 0.34
N VAL A 160 1.63 24.69 0.31
CA VAL A 160 2.65 25.67 0.69
C VAL A 160 2.55 25.92 2.18
N ASP A 161 3.56 25.46 2.92
CA ASP A 161 3.60 25.72 4.36
C ASP A 161 3.77 27.24 4.62
N PRO A 162 2.86 27.88 5.38
CA PRO A 162 2.88 29.33 5.60
C PRO A 162 4.18 29.80 6.30
N ARG A 163 4.88 28.89 7.00
CA ARG A 163 6.15 29.18 7.69
C ARG A 163 7.31 29.43 6.74
N ILE A 164 7.18 29.12 5.45
CA ILE A 164 8.24 29.37 4.45
C ILE A 164 8.57 30.86 4.34
N HIS A 165 7.60 31.73 4.61
CA HIS A 165 7.77 33.18 4.55
C HIS A 165 8.03 33.82 5.92
N ASP A 166 8.08 33.04 7.00
CA ASP A 166 8.32 33.55 8.34
C ASP A 166 9.81 33.86 8.54
N GLU A 167 10.16 35.14 8.49
CA GLU A 167 11.54 35.62 8.67
C GLU A 167 12.10 35.35 10.07
N SER A 168 11.24 35.05 11.06
CA SER A 168 11.68 34.64 12.40
C SER A 168 12.24 33.23 12.45
N ILE A 169 11.97 32.40 11.44
CA ILE A 169 12.47 31.03 11.33
C ILE A 169 13.84 31.01 10.62
N ASP A 170 14.74 30.19 11.15
CA ASP A 170 16.06 29.95 10.57
C ASP A 170 15.98 29.58 9.09
N ILE A 171 16.89 30.13 8.28
CA ILE A 171 16.90 29.94 6.83
C ILE A 171 17.11 28.46 6.44
N GLY A 172 17.83 27.69 7.25
CA GLY A 172 18.01 26.26 7.05
C GLY A 172 16.71 25.49 7.29
N GLU A 173 15.95 25.87 8.31
CA GLU A 173 14.63 25.29 8.59
C GLU A 173 13.60 25.65 7.51
N ARG A 174 13.53 26.91 7.08
CA ARG A 174 12.66 27.31 5.94
C ARG A 174 12.97 26.53 4.67
N LYS A 175 14.25 26.27 4.37
CA LYS A 175 14.66 25.42 3.25
C LYS A 175 14.23 23.96 3.42
N ARG A 176 14.29 23.41 4.64
CA ARG A 176 13.80 22.05 4.92
C ARG A 176 12.30 21.96 4.67
N ILE A 177 11.53 22.91 5.20
CA ILE A 177 10.08 22.98 5.03
C ILE A 177 9.71 23.11 3.55
N ALA A 178 10.35 24.01 2.81
CA ALA A 178 10.08 24.22 1.38
C ALA A 178 10.43 22.99 0.51
N ASN A 179 11.35 22.14 0.95
CA ASN A 179 11.73 20.91 0.25
C ASN A 179 10.88 19.70 0.64
N PHE A 180 9.96 19.85 1.59
CA PHE A 180 9.11 18.77 2.04
C PHE A 180 7.92 18.58 1.08
N ASP A 181 7.86 17.42 0.42
CA ASP A 181 6.78 17.09 -0.50
C ASP A 181 5.55 16.59 0.25
N GLN A 182 4.76 17.55 0.74
CA GLN A 182 3.52 17.29 1.49
C GLN A 182 2.52 16.44 0.69
N ALA A 183 2.42 16.67 -0.63
CA ALA A 183 1.53 15.91 -1.50
C ALA A 183 1.97 14.44 -1.60
N SER A 184 3.28 14.18 -1.67
CA SER A 184 3.81 12.82 -1.63
C SER A 184 3.55 12.13 -0.29
N GLU A 185 3.76 12.82 0.83
CA GLU A 185 3.49 12.25 2.16
C GLU A 185 2.01 11.90 2.32
N LEU A 186 1.12 12.81 1.92
CA LEU A 186 -0.32 12.59 1.95
C LEU A 186 -0.71 11.38 1.07
N ALA A 187 -0.20 11.31 -0.17
CA ALA A 187 -0.45 10.17 -1.04
C ALA A 187 -0.03 8.84 -0.40
N ASP A 188 1.14 8.79 0.22
CA ASP A 188 1.62 7.57 0.87
C ASP A 188 0.74 7.19 2.09
N LYS A 189 0.24 8.17 2.86
CA LYS A 189 -0.73 7.93 3.94
C LYS A 189 -2.06 7.38 3.42
N LEU A 190 -2.62 8.00 2.38
CA LEU A 190 -3.90 7.58 1.79
C LEU A 190 -3.82 6.16 1.24
N ILE A 191 -2.77 5.84 0.48
CA ILE A 191 -2.56 4.47 -0.03
C ILE A 191 -2.44 3.48 1.12
N ASN A 192 -1.66 3.80 2.16
CA ASN A 192 -1.51 2.90 3.30
C ASN A 192 -2.84 2.65 4.03
N ARG A 193 -3.71 3.65 4.17
CA ARG A 193 -5.05 3.48 4.75
C ARG A 193 -5.91 2.55 3.91
N VAL A 194 -6.01 2.80 2.61
CA VAL A 194 -6.82 1.97 1.70
C VAL A 194 -6.27 0.54 1.65
N VAL A 195 -4.95 0.36 1.54
CA VAL A 195 -4.30 -0.96 1.59
C VAL A 195 -4.60 -1.69 2.90
N THR A 196 -4.56 -0.99 4.04
CA THR A 196 -4.87 -1.60 5.35
C THR A 196 -6.32 -2.10 5.38
N HIS A 197 -7.26 -1.26 4.93
CA HIS A 197 -8.66 -1.63 4.83
C HIS A 197 -8.88 -2.87 3.95
N TYR A 198 -8.26 -2.89 2.76
CA TYR A 198 -8.38 -4.01 1.82
C TYR A 198 -7.70 -5.28 2.33
N THR A 199 -6.61 -5.16 3.08
CA THR A 199 -5.95 -6.31 3.72
C THR A 199 -6.89 -6.97 4.75
N GLU A 200 -7.58 -6.16 5.56
CA GLU A 200 -8.58 -6.67 6.52
C GLU A 200 -9.80 -7.28 5.83
N LEU A 201 -10.25 -6.71 4.71
CA LEU A 201 -11.33 -7.28 3.90
C LEU A 201 -10.91 -8.66 3.36
N PHE A 202 -9.72 -8.75 2.77
CA PHE A 202 -9.18 -10.01 2.26
C PHE A 202 -9.15 -11.09 3.33
N GLU A 203 -8.71 -10.75 4.55
CA GLU A 203 -8.68 -11.69 5.68
C GLU A 203 -10.07 -12.22 6.02
N LYS A 204 -11.05 -11.32 6.17
CA LYS A 204 -12.44 -11.69 6.46
C LYS A 204 -13.03 -12.58 5.37
N GLU A 205 -12.71 -12.33 4.10
CA GLU A 205 -13.16 -13.15 2.98
C GLU A 205 -12.46 -14.51 2.96
N SER A 206 -11.14 -14.54 3.17
CA SER A 206 -10.34 -15.76 3.19
C SER A 206 -10.76 -16.73 4.30
N GLU A 207 -11.14 -16.22 5.47
CA GLU A 207 -11.63 -17.00 6.60
C GLU A 207 -12.99 -17.65 6.31
N ARG A 208 -13.86 -16.93 5.57
CA ARG A 208 -15.18 -17.43 5.14
C ARG A 208 -15.05 -18.55 4.12
N VAL A 209 -14.07 -18.45 3.22
CA VAL A 209 -13.82 -19.42 2.13
C VAL A 209 -12.90 -20.57 2.59
N GLY A 210 -12.24 -20.44 3.75
CA GLY A 210 -11.38 -21.48 4.32
C GLY A 210 -9.97 -21.52 3.73
N ILE A 211 -9.50 -20.43 3.12
CA ILE A 211 -8.16 -20.32 2.52
C ILE A 211 -7.07 -20.19 3.60
N THR A 212 -7.43 -19.72 4.80
CA THR A 212 -6.50 -19.33 5.88
C THR A 212 -6.64 -20.13 7.18
N LYS A 213 -7.33 -21.28 7.16
CA LYS A 213 -7.45 -22.18 8.32
C LYS A 213 -6.37 -23.25 8.37
#